data_AF-A0A9E0LMP0-F1
#
_entry.id   AF-A0A9E0LMP0-F1
#
_cell.length_a   1.000
_cell.length_b   1.000
_cell.length_c   1.000
_cell.angle_alpha   90.00
_cell.angle_beta   90.00
_cell.angle_gamma   90.00
#
_symmetry.space_group_name_H-M   'P 1'
#
loop_
_entity.id
_entity.type
_entity.pdbx_description
1 polymer ?
#
loop_
_entity_poly.entity_id
_entity_poly.type
_entity_poly.pdbx_seq_one_letter_code
_entity_poly.pdbx_strand_id
1 'polypeptide(L)'
;MPSAAKKRSTIAVSILSCLCLGIWSGNSAIAQYQNQNQYQNQTQNQSNQPNQNQGQQYYVDGQPITQERYQAMQMLNQSIPLLQANRNQEAIDLLLQAEKLAPQMAEIHNNLGLAMAKLGRNNEALRELEAAKQLKPELAATWLTLGGLYQSQGQVNEAIATYSEFMQRFAGHKDASKIASLIAGLKKELANGTIPRYTPPDASSRDNYLGELAGHLTRWPDSKLPIKVYIAPGKGVPGFLPQYTQILEESFATWQQGAQDKLAFISVKDQSQADLTCSWTNDANSFSNKAEAGETVVFTNSQGIVKGTIKILTVAQMAELPLTNNRIRQICLHEIGHALGFGGHTRDPQDMMFFSTRVTDQDRTLSPRDAASIKLLYSSAIGMH
;
A
#
# COMPACT_ATOMS: atom_id res chain seq x y z
N MET A 1 30.09 -14.37 50.17
CA MET A 1 29.64 -14.08 48.79
C MET A 1 28.13 -14.20 48.74
N PRO A 2 27.35 -13.12 48.57
CA PRO A 2 25.93 -13.24 48.27
C PRO A 2 25.70 -13.24 46.75
N SER A 3 24.91 -14.22 46.32
CA SER A 3 24.35 -14.47 45.00
C SER A 3 23.91 -13.20 44.25
N ALA A 4 24.54 -12.94 43.11
CA ALA A 4 24.07 -11.99 42.11
C ALA A 4 22.79 -12.54 41.45
N ALA A 5 21.63 -12.06 41.87
CA ALA A 5 20.40 -12.21 41.13
C ALA A 5 20.58 -11.55 39.75
N LYS A 6 20.73 -12.35 38.69
CA LYS A 6 20.62 -11.88 37.30
C LYS A 6 19.24 -11.23 37.15
N LYS A 7 19.17 -9.90 37.16
CA LYS A 7 18.03 -9.15 36.63
C LYS A 7 17.76 -9.71 35.24
N ARG A 8 16.66 -10.45 35.07
CA ARG A 8 16.14 -10.84 33.75
C ARG A 8 15.75 -9.54 33.06
N SER A 9 16.65 -9.01 32.24
CA SER A 9 16.40 -7.82 31.43
C SER A 9 15.31 -8.17 30.43
N THR A 10 14.17 -7.47 30.51
CA THR A 10 13.22 -7.38 29.39
C THR A 10 14.01 -6.85 28.20
N ILE A 11 14.25 -7.70 27.21
CA ILE A 11 14.87 -7.28 25.96
C ILE A 11 13.73 -6.69 25.14
N ALA A 12 13.74 -5.37 24.93
CA ALA A 12 12.88 -4.74 23.94
C ALA A 12 13.46 -5.08 22.55
N VAL A 13 13.05 -6.20 21.97
CA VAL A 13 13.37 -6.53 20.58
C VAL A 13 12.09 -7.00 19.89
N SER A 14 11.47 -6.07 19.18
CA SER A 14 11.23 -6.12 17.74
C SER A 14 10.31 -4.95 17.39
N ILE A 15 10.88 -3.89 16.81
CA ILE A 15 10.10 -3.00 15.94
C ILE A 15 9.93 -3.81 14.68
N LEU A 16 8.76 -4.42 14.51
CA LEU A 16 8.38 -5.02 13.24
C LEU A 16 7.93 -3.85 12.37
N SER A 17 8.87 -3.27 11.62
CA SER A 17 8.59 -2.17 10.70
C SER A 17 7.55 -2.61 9.68
N CYS A 18 6.73 -1.66 9.30
CA CYS A 18 5.30 -1.84 9.08
C CYS A 18 4.92 -1.67 7.61
N LEU A 19 3.62 -1.84 7.34
CA LEU A 19 3.04 -1.81 6.00
C LEU A 19 3.38 -0.51 5.25
N CYS A 20 4.29 -0.59 4.28
CA CYS A 20 4.68 0.58 3.48
C CYS A 20 3.51 0.99 2.58
N LEU A 21 3.04 2.23 2.75
CA LEU A 21 2.15 2.90 1.80
C LEU A 21 2.97 3.22 0.55
N GLY A 22 2.70 2.55 -0.57
CA GLY A 22 3.35 2.94 -1.81
C GLY A 22 2.67 4.14 -2.48
N ILE A 23 3.42 4.80 -3.35
CA ILE A 23 3.11 6.15 -3.87
C ILE A 23 2.18 6.13 -5.10
N TRP A 24 1.81 4.94 -5.60
CA TRP A 24 1.21 4.73 -6.93
C TRP A 24 -0.27 5.10 -7.08
N SER A 25 -0.97 5.45 -6.01
CA SER A 25 -2.44 5.54 -6.03
C SER A 25 -2.94 6.98 -6.01
N GLY A 26 -2.02 7.95 -6.02
CA GLY A 26 -2.34 9.36 -5.94
C GLY A 26 -2.34 10.15 -7.25
N ASN A 27 -2.67 11.46 -7.20
CA ASN A 27 -2.67 12.34 -8.38
C ASN A 27 -1.30 12.40 -9.05
N SER A 28 -0.21 12.19 -8.32
CA SER A 28 1.13 12.12 -8.89
C SER A 28 1.35 10.90 -9.78
N ALA A 29 0.55 9.85 -9.64
CA ALA A 29 0.54 8.67 -10.50
C ALA A 29 -0.47 8.78 -11.65
N ILE A 30 -1.44 9.70 -11.54
CA ILE A 30 -2.36 10.04 -12.64
C ILE A 30 -1.62 10.99 -13.58
N ALA A 31 -1.32 10.51 -14.78
CA ALA A 31 -0.79 11.36 -15.83
C ALA A 31 -1.90 12.30 -16.29
N GLN A 32 -1.75 13.57 -15.93
CA GLN A 32 -2.60 14.63 -16.43
C GLN A 32 -1.93 15.27 -17.63
N TYR A 33 -2.73 15.66 -18.62
CA TYR A 33 -2.24 16.56 -19.63
C TYR A 33 -2.41 18.00 -19.11
N GLN A 34 -1.34 18.58 -18.55
CA GLN A 34 -1.37 19.96 -18.08
C GLN A 34 -1.32 20.91 -19.27
N ASN A 35 -2.46 21.50 -19.63
CA ASN A 35 -2.46 22.77 -20.34
C ASN A 35 -3.69 23.61 -20.00
N GLN A 36 -3.49 24.63 -19.16
CA GLN A 36 -4.49 25.67 -18.87
C GLN A 36 -4.63 26.67 -20.04
N ASN A 37 -3.74 26.63 -21.02
CA ASN A 37 -3.79 27.47 -22.21
C ASN A 37 -4.66 26.81 -23.29
N GLN A 38 -5.97 27.01 -23.09
CA GLN A 38 -7.03 27.04 -24.10
C GLN A 38 -6.91 26.02 -25.24
N TYR A 39 -7.75 24.99 -25.17
CA TYR A 39 -8.28 24.29 -26.34
C TYR A 39 -8.87 25.31 -27.31
N GLN A 40 -8.06 25.87 -28.21
CA GLN A 40 -8.54 26.84 -29.17
C GLN A 40 -9.03 26.07 -30.39
N ASN A 41 -10.36 26.00 -30.54
CA ASN A 41 -10.99 25.76 -31.82
C ASN A 41 -10.96 27.10 -32.57
N GLN A 42 -10.03 27.28 -33.49
CA GLN A 42 -10.04 28.45 -34.36
C GLN A 42 -10.67 28.06 -35.71
N THR A 43 -11.88 28.54 -35.97
CA THR A 43 -12.39 28.68 -37.34
C THR A 43 -11.68 29.86 -37.98
N GLN A 44 -10.69 29.63 -38.85
CA GLN A 44 -10.16 30.70 -39.68
C GLN A 44 -11.17 31.05 -40.78
N ASN A 45 -11.68 32.29 -40.75
CA ASN A 45 -12.30 32.90 -41.92
C ASN A 45 -11.18 33.29 -42.89
N GLN A 46 -10.82 32.38 -43.80
CA GLN A 46 -10.08 32.79 -44.99
C GLN A 46 -11.07 33.36 -46.01
N SER A 47 -10.75 34.59 -46.42
CA SER A 47 -11.49 35.50 -47.29
C SER A 47 -12.07 34.91 -48.58
N ASN A 48 -13.31 35.31 -48.90
CA ASN A 48 -13.88 35.53 -50.22
C ASN A 48 -13.80 34.42 -51.30
N GLN A 49 -13.93 33.14 -50.96
CA GLN A 49 -14.35 32.13 -51.96
C GLN A 49 -15.40 31.15 -51.39
N PRO A 50 -16.54 30.90 -52.07
CA PRO A 50 -17.69 30.20 -51.48
C PRO A 50 -17.54 28.68 -51.29
N ASN A 51 -16.35 28.09 -51.46
CA ASN A 51 -16.24 26.63 -51.64
C ASN A 51 -14.96 25.98 -51.07
N GLN A 52 -14.33 26.55 -50.03
CA GLN A 52 -13.33 25.81 -49.26
C GLN A 52 -13.88 25.45 -47.88
N ASN A 53 -13.90 24.15 -47.59
CA ASN A 53 -14.35 23.57 -46.32
C ASN A 53 -13.71 24.30 -45.13
N GLN A 54 -14.55 24.84 -44.24
CA GLN A 54 -14.13 25.36 -42.94
C GLN A 54 -13.59 24.21 -42.08
N GLY A 55 -12.27 23.98 -42.11
CA GLY A 55 -11.61 22.98 -41.27
C GLY A 55 -11.42 23.53 -39.85
N GLN A 56 -11.96 22.85 -38.84
CA GLN A 56 -11.59 23.11 -37.44
C GLN A 56 -10.11 22.75 -37.26
N GLN A 57 -9.31 23.69 -36.74
CA GLN A 57 -7.91 23.43 -36.38
C GLN A 57 -7.78 23.34 -34.86
N TYR A 58 -6.99 22.35 -34.42
CA TYR A 58 -6.80 22.01 -33.02
C TYR A 58 -5.34 22.26 -32.66
N TYR A 59 -5.10 22.86 -31.49
CA TYR A 59 -3.76 23.20 -31.03
C TYR A 59 -3.52 22.77 -29.60
N VAL A 60 -2.26 22.44 -29.31
CA VAL A 60 -1.75 22.15 -27.97
C VAL A 60 -0.33 22.72 -27.87
N ASP A 61 -0.04 23.53 -26.85
CA ASP A 61 1.22 24.28 -26.74
C ASP A 61 1.56 25.11 -28.01
N GLY A 62 0.54 25.63 -28.69
CA GLY A 62 0.70 26.34 -29.96
C GLY A 62 1.08 25.46 -31.15
N GLN A 63 1.18 24.14 -30.97
CA GLN A 63 1.44 23.17 -32.04
C GLN A 63 0.12 22.58 -32.55
N PRO A 64 -0.08 22.50 -33.88
CA PRO A 64 -1.28 21.90 -34.44
C PRO A 64 -1.32 20.38 -34.15
N ILE A 65 -2.49 19.88 -33.83
CA ILE A 65 -2.76 18.46 -33.60
C ILE A 65 -3.94 17.99 -34.45
N THR A 66 -4.08 16.67 -34.61
CA THR A 66 -5.24 16.10 -35.30
C THR A 66 -6.49 16.15 -34.43
N GLN A 67 -7.66 16.07 -35.08
CA GLN A 67 -8.94 15.98 -34.38
C GLN A 67 -9.01 14.74 -33.48
N GLU A 68 -8.48 13.60 -33.95
CA GLU A 68 -8.44 12.34 -33.19
C GLU A 68 -7.61 12.50 -31.92
N ARG A 69 -6.44 13.15 -32.02
CA ARG A 69 -5.59 13.44 -30.86
C ARG A 69 -6.30 14.37 -29.87
N TYR A 70 -7.01 15.38 -30.37
CA TYR A 70 -7.79 16.27 -29.52
C TYR A 70 -8.91 15.52 -28.77
N GLN A 71 -9.67 14.67 -29.47
CA GLN A 71 -10.72 13.84 -28.88
C GLN A 71 -10.15 12.85 -27.84
N ALA A 72 -9.01 12.23 -28.14
CA ALA A 72 -8.31 11.35 -27.20
C ALA A 72 -7.91 12.09 -25.91
N MET A 73 -7.43 13.33 -26.01
CA MET A 73 -7.12 14.18 -24.85
C MET A 73 -8.36 14.52 -24.01
N GLN A 74 -9.51 14.75 -24.64
CA GLN A 74 -10.77 14.98 -23.91
C GLN A 74 -11.19 13.73 -23.13
N MET A 75 -11.13 12.56 -23.77
CA MET A 75 -11.42 11.28 -23.12
C MET A 75 -10.45 10.99 -21.96
N LEU A 76 -9.15 11.26 -22.16
CA LEU A 76 -8.15 11.17 -21.10
C LEU A 76 -8.53 12.06 -19.90
N ASN A 77 -8.89 13.32 -20.13
CA ASN A 77 -9.26 14.23 -19.04
C ASN A 77 -10.54 13.80 -18.31
N GLN A 78 -11.52 13.26 -19.04
CA GLN A 78 -12.74 12.70 -18.47
C GLN A 78 -12.46 11.43 -17.65
N SER A 79 -11.41 10.67 -17.95
CA SER A 79 -11.03 9.47 -17.19
C SER A 79 -10.43 9.79 -15.81
N ILE A 80 -9.81 10.96 -15.65
CA ILE A 80 -9.14 11.36 -14.40
C ILE A 80 -10.06 11.32 -13.17
N PRO A 81 -11.25 11.97 -13.17
CA PRO A 81 -12.15 11.90 -12.01
C PRO A 81 -12.68 10.47 -11.77
N LEU A 82 -12.78 9.63 -12.81
CA LEU A 82 -13.15 8.22 -12.64
C LEU A 82 -12.06 7.45 -11.88
N LEU A 83 -10.79 7.66 -12.22
CA LEU A 83 -9.64 7.06 -11.52
C LEU A 83 -9.54 7.52 -10.06
N GLN A 84 -9.82 8.79 -9.80
CA GLN A 84 -9.86 9.36 -8.45
C GLN A 84 -11.00 8.76 -7.63
N ALA A 85 -12.15 8.51 -8.26
CA ALA A 85 -13.31 7.86 -7.63
C ALA A 85 -13.22 6.32 -7.57
N ASN A 86 -12.07 5.72 -7.93
CA ASN A 86 -11.89 4.27 -8.07
C ASN A 86 -12.90 3.58 -9.02
N ARG A 87 -13.53 4.32 -9.93
CA ARG A 87 -14.38 3.81 -11.03
C ARG A 87 -13.48 3.32 -12.17
N ASN A 88 -12.60 2.37 -11.86
CA ASN A 88 -11.46 2.01 -12.71
C ASN A 88 -11.88 1.33 -14.02
N GLN A 89 -12.96 0.53 -14.02
CA GLN A 89 -13.44 -0.10 -15.24
C GLN A 89 -13.98 0.93 -16.24
N GLU A 90 -14.75 1.91 -15.76
CA GLU A 90 -15.27 2.99 -16.60
C GLU A 90 -14.13 3.88 -17.14
N ALA A 91 -13.09 4.11 -16.34
CA ALA A 91 -11.89 4.79 -16.80
C ALA A 91 -11.18 4.01 -17.91
N ILE A 92 -11.05 2.68 -17.78
CA ILE A 92 -10.46 1.81 -18.81
C ILE A 92 -11.27 1.89 -20.11
N ASP A 93 -12.59 1.79 -20.04
CA ASP A 93 -13.45 1.79 -21.23
C ASP A 93 -13.31 3.10 -22.03
N LEU A 94 -13.14 4.22 -21.32
CA LEU A 94 -12.91 5.53 -21.94
C LEU A 94 -11.49 5.68 -22.48
N LEU A 95 -10.49 5.21 -21.73
CA LEU A 95 -9.09 5.28 -22.13
C LEU A 95 -8.77 4.36 -23.32
N LEU A 96 -9.42 3.20 -23.44
CA LEU A 96 -9.30 2.33 -24.63
C LEU A 96 -9.89 2.98 -25.89
N GLN A 97 -10.91 3.84 -25.74
CA GLN A 97 -11.40 4.66 -26.87
C GLN A 97 -10.38 5.75 -27.22
N ALA A 98 -9.79 6.40 -26.21
CA ALA A 98 -8.76 7.41 -26.40
C ALA A 98 -7.51 6.82 -27.08
N GLU A 99 -7.09 5.62 -26.69
CA GLU A 99 -5.94 4.90 -27.26
C GLU A 99 -6.15 4.62 -28.76
N LYS A 100 -7.35 4.18 -29.17
CA LYS A 100 -7.66 3.94 -30.60
C LYS A 100 -7.50 5.21 -31.45
N LEU A 101 -7.78 6.37 -30.88
CA LEU A 101 -7.67 7.66 -31.55
C LEU A 101 -6.23 8.21 -31.54
N ALA A 102 -5.47 7.94 -30.48
CA ALA A 102 -4.11 8.44 -30.31
C ALA A 102 -3.19 7.43 -29.61
N PRO A 103 -2.75 6.37 -30.32
CA PRO A 103 -1.99 5.26 -29.72
C PRO A 103 -0.55 5.60 -29.33
N GLN A 104 -0.12 6.85 -29.50
CA GLN A 104 1.23 7.32 -29.13
C GLN A 104 1.21 8.31 -27.95
N MET A 105 0.07 8.47 -27.28
CA MET A 105 -0.03 9.32 -26.09
C MET A 105 0.33 8.53 -24.83
N ALA A 106 1.53 8.79 -24.30
CA ALA A 106 2.03 8.14 -23.09
C ALA A 106 1.11 8.31 -21.87
N GLU A 107 0.43 9.45 -21.75
CA GLU A 107 -0.50 9.72 -20.65
C GLU A 107 -1.71 8.76 -20.64
N ILE A 108 -2.17 8.32 -21.82
CA ILE A 108 -3.25 7.34 -21.96
C ILE A 108 -2.78 5.98 -21.46
N HIS A 109 -1.63 5.51 -21.96
CA HIS A 109 -1.02 4.25 -21.53
C HIS A 109 -0.70 4.25 -20.03
N ASN A 110 -0.20 5.36 -19.47
CA ASN A 110 0.00 5.48 -18.02
C ASN A 110 -1.29 5.26 -17.25
N ASN A 111 -2.36 5.94 -17.66
CA ASN A 111 -3.63 5.90 -16.96
C ASN A 111 -4.37 4.57 -17.15
N LEU A 112 -4.24 3.91 -18.32
CA LEU A 112 -4.67 2.53 -18.53
C LEU A 112 -3.94 1.59 -17.56
N GLY A 113 -2.62 1.72 -17.50
CA GLY A 113 -1.76 0.97 -16.61
C GLY A 113 -2.18 1.10 -15.14
N LEU A 114 -2.37 2.33 -14.67
CA LEU A 114 -2.85 2.62 -13.33
C LEU A 114 -4.24 1.99 -13.07
N ALA A 115 -5.19 2.16 -13.99
CA ALA A 115 -6.55 1.65 -13.85
C ALA A 115 -6.58 0.12 -13.78
N MET A 116 -5.82 -0.55 -14.65
CA MET A 116 -5.68 -2.00 -14.68
C MET A 116 -5.03 -2.52 -13.40
N ALA A 117 -3.98 -1.85 -12.89
CA ALA A 117 -3.35 -2.19 -11.63
C ALA A 117 -4.34 -2.09 -10.46
N LYS A 118 -5.19 -1.05 -10.43
CA LYS A 118 -6.24 -0.89 -9.41
C LYS A 118 -7.34 -1.98 -9.48
N LEU A 119 -7.46 -2.69 -10.60
CA LEU A 119 -8.32 -3.87 -10.74
C LEU A 119 -7.56 -5.21 -10.53
N GLY A 120 -6.27 -5.17 -10.19
CA GLY A 120 -5.43 -6.36 -10.04
C GLY A 120 -5.00 -7.01 -11.37
N ARG A 121 -5.23 -6.34 -12.51
CA ARG A 121 -4.83 -6.78 -13.85
C ARG A 121 -3.34 -6.45 -14.09
N ASN A 122 -2.46 -6.95 -13.24
CA ASN A 122 -1.06 -6.52 -13.13
C ASN A 122 -0.23 -6.72 -14.41
N ASN A 123 -0.41 -7.86 -15.09
CA ASN A 123 0.33 -8.14 -16.33
C ASN A 123 -0.06 -7.19 -17.46
N GLU A 124 -1.34 -6.79 -17.51
CA GLU A 124 -1.83 -5.83 -18.50
C GLU A 124 -1.34 -4.43 -18.14
N ALA A 125 -1.44 -4.08 -16.85
CA ALA A 125 -0.92 -2.83 -16.32
C ALA A 125 0.56 -2.62 -16.65
N LEU A 126 1.39 -3.65 -16.48
CA LEU A 126 2.81 -3.58 -16.77
C LEU A 126 3.08 -3.31 -18.25
N ARG A 127 2.33 -3.93 -19.17
CA ARG A 127 2.48 -3.66 -20.61
C ARG A 127 2.18 -2.21 -20.96
N GLU A 128 1.08 -1.68 -20.44
CA GLU A 128 0.69 -0.29 -20.67
C GLU A 128 1.70 0.70 -20.09
N LEU A 129 2.18 0.45 -18.88
CA LEU A 129 3.17 1.33 -18.25
C LEU A 129 4.54 1.29 -18.95
N GLU A 130 4.95 0.12 -19.45
CA GLU A 130 6.15 0.00 -20.28
C GLU A 130 6.00 0.76 -21.61
N ALA A 131 4.82 0.69 -22.25
CA ALA A 131 4.53 1.50 -23.43
C ALA A 131 4.58 3.00 -23.13
N ALA A 132 3.98 3.45 -22.02
CA ALA A 132 4.05 4.85 -21.58
C ALA A 132 5.50 5.32 -21.36
N LYS A 133 6.32 4.47 -20.71
CA LYS A 133 7.73 4.76 -20.43
C LYS A 133 8.55 4.88 -21.72
N GLN A 134 8.27 4.04 -22.73
CA GLN A 134 8.93 4.10 -24.04
C GLN A 134 8.51 5.34 -24.83
N LEU A 135 7.22 5.68 -24.83
CA LEU A 135 6.67 6.83 -25.56
C LEU A 135 7.13 8.17 -24.97
N LYS A 136 7.20 8.29 -23.64
CA LYS A 136 7.59 9.52 -22.95
C LYS A 136 8.36 9.21 -21.65
N PRO A 137 9.69 9.00 -21.74
CA PRO A 137 10.53 8.75 -20.56
C PRO A 137 10.51 9.87 -19.51
N GLU A 138 10.14 11.10 -19.90
CA GLU A 138 10.04 12.25 -19.00
C GLU A 138 8.67 12.36 -18.29
N LEU A 139 7.78 11.36 -18.44
CA LEU A 139 6.52 11.33 -17.73
C LEU A 139 6.71 10.77 -16.31
N ALA A 140 6.95 11.66 -15.36
CA ALA A 140 7.18 11.34 -13.94
C ALA A 140 6.14 10.36 -13.34
N ALA A 141 4.86 10.53 -13.70
CA ALA A 141 3.76 9.68 -13.25
C ALA A 141 3.96 8.20 -13.60
N THR A 142 4.56 7.90 -14.75
CA THR A 142 4.81 6.53 -15.21
C THR A 142 5.82 5.80 -14.35
N TRP A 143 6.90 6.48 -13.97
CA TRP A 143 7.91 5.92 -13.09
C TRP A 143 7.38 5.66 -11.67
N LEU A 144 6.57 6.58 -11.15
CA LEU A 144 5.91 6.41 -9.85
C LEU A 144 4.94 5.22 -9.86
N THR A 145 4.17 5.08 -10.94
CA THR A 145 3.20 4.00 -11.11
C THR A 145 3.89 2.65 -11.30
N LEU A 146 4.94 2.57 -12.13
CA LEU A 146 5.75 1.36 -12.31
C LEU A 146 6.40 0.90 -11.01
N GLY A 147 7.09 1.80 -10.31
CA GLY A 147 7.78 1.46 -9.06
C GLY A 147 6.81 0.91 -8.02
N GLY A 148 5.60 1.45 -7.97
CA GLY A 148 4.58 0.96 -7.05
C GLY A 148 3.91 -0.33 -7.49
N LEU A 149 3.71 -0.54 -8.79
CA LEU A 149 3.23 -1.82 -9.31
C LEU A 149 4.23 -2.94 -8.98
N TYR A 150 5.53 -2.69 -9.13
CA TYR A 150 6.58 -3.63 -8.73
C TYR A 150 6.56 -3.90 -7.22
N GLN A 151 6.46 -2.85 -6.40
CA GLN A 151 6.38 -2.98 -4.94
C GLN A 151 5.18 -3.83 -4.51
N SER A 152 4.00 -3.57 -5.08
CA SER A 152 2.76 -4.28 -4.74
C SER A 152 2.77 -5.77 -5.12
N GLN A 153 3.70 -6.17 -6.00
CA GLN A 153 3.91 -7.55 -6.43
C GLN A 153 5.09 -8.23 -5.73
N GLY A 154 5.75 -7.54 -4.80
CA GLY A 154 6.92 -8.05 -4.09
C GLY A 154 8.22 -8.02 -4.90
N GLN A 155 8.19 -7.39 -6.09
CA GLN A 155 9.36 -7.16 -6.95
C GLN A 155 10.15 -5.97 -6.41
N VAL A 156 10.74 -6.14 -5.23
CA VAL A 156 11.33 -5.05 -4.42
C VAL A 156 12.57 -4.46 -5.07
N ASN A 157 13.39 -5.28 -5.74
CA ASN A 157 14.58 -4.80 -6.43
C ASN A 157 14.20 -3.91 -7.62
N GLU A 158 13.21 -4.33 -8.39
CA GLU A 158 12.63 -3.61 -9.52
C GLU A 158 11.98 -2.31 -9.06
N ALA A 159 11.26 -2.33 -7.93
CA ALA A 159 10.69 -1.14 -7.31
C ALA A 159 11.78 -0.13 -6.91
N ILE A 160 12.82 -0.58 -6.17
CA ILE A 160 13.95 0.27 -5.77
C ILE A 160 14.67 0.86 -6.98
N ALA A 161 14.94 0.05 -8.01
CA ALA A 161 15.60 0.50 -9.23
C ALA A 161 14.76 1.57 -9.94
N THR A 162 13.46 1.32 -10.12
CA THR A 162 12.54 2.24 -10.79
C THR A 162 12.42 3.57 -10.02
N TYR A 163 12.30 3.52 -8.69
CA TYR A 163 12.26 4.72 -7.86
C TYR A 163 13.59 5.46 -7.82
N SER A 164 14.73 4.75 -7.89
CA SER A 164 16.04 5.39 -7.97
C SER A 164 16.21 6.14 -9.30
N GLU A 165 15.72 5.57 -10.40
CA GLU A 165 15.70 6.23 -11.71
C GLU A 165 14.77 7.45 -11.69
N PHE A 166 13.60 7.35 -11.07
CA PHE A 166 12.73 8.51 -10.83
C PHE A 166 13.47 9.64 -10.10
N MET A 167 14.21 9.33 -9.03
CA MET A 167 14.96 10.33 -8.27
C MET A 167 16.07 11.00 -9.09
N GLN A 168 16.68 10.29 -10.02
CA GLN A 168 17.70 10.83 -10.93
C GLN A 168 17.09 11.77 -11.97
N ARG A 169 15.97 11.38 -12.58
CA ARG A 169 15.29 12.15 -13.64
C ARG A 169 14.54 13.36 -13.10
N PHE A 170 13.89 13.20 -11.95
CA PHE A 170 12.91 14.17 -11.43
C PHE A 170 13.31 14.69 -10.05
N ALA A 171 14.58 15.07 -9.87
CA ALA A 171 15.13 15.52 -8.58
C ALA A 171 14.35 16.68 -7.92
N GLY A 172 13.69 17.53 -8.73
CA GLY A 172 12.84 18.64 -8.25
C GLY A 172 11.37 18.29 -8.01
N HIS A 173 10.95 17.03 -8.19
CA HIS A 173 9.54 16.64 -8.03
C HIS A 173 9.10 16.74 -6.57
N LYS A 174 7.87 17.21 -6.32
CA LYS A 174 7.30 17.39 -4.97
C LYS A 174 7.34 16.14 -4.08
N ASP A 175 7.30 14.95 -4.70
CA ASP A 175 7.31 13.66 -4.00
C ASP A 175 8.71 13.05 -3.82
N ALA A 176 9.78 13.71 -4.27
CA ALA A 176 11.14 13.17 -4.23
C ALA A 176 11.59 12.79 -2.80
N SER A 177 11.29 13.61 -1.79
CA SER A 177 11.62 13.29 -0.40
C SER A 177 10.88 12.04 0.11
N LYS A 178 9.62 11.86 -0.27
CA LYS A 178 8.84 10.67 0.11
C LYS A 178 9.40 9.41 -0.56
N ILE A 179 9.74 9.51 -1.84
CA ILE A 179 10.37 8.42 -2.60
C ILE A 179 11.72 8.05 -1.99
N ALA A 180 12.53 9.03 -1.58
CA ALA A 180 13.80 8.76 -0.91
C ALA A 180 13.61 7.99 0.41
N SER A 181 12.64 8.38 1.24
CA SER A 181 12.29 7.65 2.47
C SER A 181 11.79 6.23 2.17
N LEU A 182 10.96 6.05 1.14
CA LEU A 182 10.47 4.74 0.69
C LEU A 182 11.63 3.83 0.26
N ILE A 183 12.55 4.33 -0.58
CA ILE A 183 13.74 3.58 -1.02
C ILE A 183 14.58 3.18 0.20
N ALA A 184 14.81 4.11 1.14
CA ALA A 184 15.60 3.82 2.34
C ALA A 184 14.96 2.73 3.20
N GLY A 185 13.63 2.78 3.39
CA GLY A 185 12.87 1.75 4.09
C GLY A 185 13.00 0.37 3.41
N LEU A 186 12.70 0.30 2.11
CA LEU A 186 12.79 -0.96 1.36
C LEU A 186 14.20 -1.56 1.38
N LYS A 187 15.25 -0.73 1.24
CA LYS A 187 16.65 -1.18 1.33
C LYS A 187 17.01 -1.70 2.71
N LYS A 188 16.55 -1.02 3.77
CA LYS A 188 16.78 -1.43 5.16
C LYS A 188 16.12 -2.79 5.44
N GLU A 189 14.87 -2.95 5.06
CA GLU A 189 14.13 -4.21 5.25
C GLU A 189 14.75 -5.36 4.44
N LEU A 190 15.20 -5.09 3.20
CA LEU A 190 15.91 -6.08 2.39
C LEU A 190 17.26 -6.48 3.00
N ALA A 191 18.00 -5.52 3.59
CA ALA A 191 19.28 -5.79 4.26
C ALA A 191 19.10 -6.57 5.57
N ASN A 192 18.01 -6.32 6.29
CA ASN A 192 17.65 -7.04 7.52
C ASN A 192 17.03 -8.42 7.25
N GLY A 193 16.69 -8.72 6.00
CA GLY A 193 16.03 -9.97 5.59
C GLY A 193 14.54 -10.04 5.92
N THR A 194 13.96 -9.00 6.50
CA THR A 194 12.53 -8.93 6.90
C THR A 194 11.57 -8.85 5.71
N ILE A 195 12.06 -8.43 4.55
CA ILE A 195 11.42 -8.68 3.25
C ILE A 195 12.14 -9.84 2.56
N PRO A 196 11.47 -10.98 2.32
CA PRO A 196 12.07 -12.09 1.61
C PRO A 196 12.42 -11.68 0.17
N ARG A 197 13.58 -12.12 -0.34
CA ARG A 197 13.89 -11.99 -1.77
C ARG A 197 12.87 -12.81 -2.56
N TYR A 198 12.28 -12.21 -3.60
CA TYR A 198 11.30 -12.89 -4.43
C TYR A 198 11.88 -14.22 -4.94
N THR A 199 11.25 -15.30 -4.52
CA THR A 199 11.45 -16.66 -4.98
C THR A 199 10.05 -17.20 -5.22
N PRO A 200 9.71 -17.68 -6.42
CA PRO A 200 8.37 -18.20 -6.69
C PRO A 200 7.98 -19.24 -5.63
N PRO A 201 6.77 -19.17 -5.06
CA PRO A 201 6.36 -20.08 -4.01
C PRO A 201 6.43 -21.54 -4.49
N ASP A 202 7.22 -22.35 -3.80
CA ASP A 202 7.29 -23.80 -4.00
C ASP A 202 6.10 -24.49 -3.28
N ALA A 203 5.88 -25.77 -3.53
CA ALA A 203 4.71 -26.47 -3.00
C ALA A 203 4.62 -26.46 -1.45
N SER A 204 5.77 -26.41 -0.76
CA SER A 204 5.85 -26.39 0.71
C SER A 204 5.37 -25.07 1.34
N SER A 205 5.45 -23.98 0.59
CA SER A 205 4.96 -22.67 1.03
C SER A 205 3.44 -22.54 0.97
N ARG A 206 2.70 -23.44 0.32
CA ARG A 206 1.26 -23.25 0.06
C ARG A 206 0.38 -23.38 1.30
N ASP A 207 0.83 -24.11 2.32
CA ASP A 207 -0.02 -24.44 3.47
C ASP A 207 0.01 -23.37 4.56
N ASN A 208 1.18 -22.76 4.81
CA ASN A 208 1.38 -21.66 5.75
C ASN A 208 2.64 -20.85 5.37
N TYR A 209 2.90 -19.74 6.05
CA TYR A 209 4.07 -18.89 5.79
C TYR A 209 5.04 -18.78 6.96
N LEU A 210 4.92 -19.58 8.03
CA LEU A 210 5.82 -19.45 9.19
C LEU A 210 7.30 -19.63 8.81
N GLY A 211 7.60 -20.55 7.89
CA GLY A 211 8.97 -20.77 7.40
C GLY A 211 9.52 -19.66 6.49
N GLU A 212 8.65 -18.75 6.00
CA GLU A 212 9.07 -17.61 5.18
C GLU A 212 9.46 -16.39 6.02
N LEU A 213 8.90 -16.32 7.23
CA LEU A 213 9.06 -15.19 8.14
C LEU A 213 10.48 -15.20 8.72
N ALA A 214 11.33 -14.32 8.17
CA ALA A 214 12.73 -14.18 8.59
C ALA A 214 12.93 -13.42 9.91
N GLY A 215 11.85 -12.86 10.48
CA GLY A 215 11.89 -12.24 11.81
C GLY A 215 11.76 -13.28 12.92
N HIS A 216 11.93 -12.83 14.17
CA HIS A 216 11.78 -13.71 15.33
C HIS A 216 10.31 -14.10 15.51
N LEU A 217 9.97 -15.35 15.19
CA LEU A 217 8.68 -15.94 15.53
C LEU A 217 8.57 -16.07 17.04
N THR A 218 7.49 -15.53 17.59
CA THR A 218 7.15 -15.63 19.01
C THR A 218 5.64 -15.77 19.16
N ARG A 219 5.14 -15.88 20.38
CA ARG A 219 3.70 -15.89 20.66
C ARG A 219 3.41 -15.46 22.08
N TRP A 220 2.16 -15.13 22.35
CA TRP A 220 1.67 -15.02 23.73
C TRP A 220 1.67 -16.42 24.37
N PRO A 221 2.22 -16.58 25.59
CA PRO A 221 2.17 -17.85 26.29
C PRO A 221 0.73 -18.20 26.67
N ASP A 222 0.44 -19.49 26.84
CA ASP A 222 -0.92 -19.96 27.16
C ASP A 222 -1.46 -19.33 28.46
N SER A 223 -0.58 -19.00 29.40
CA SER A 223 -0.92 -18.30 30.66
C SER A 223 -1.39 -16.85 30.47
N LYS A 224 -1.23 -16.28 29.27
CA LYS A 224 -1.68 -14.94 28.86
C LYS A 224 -2.95 -14.98 28.02
N LEU A 225 -3.49 -16.15 27.71
CA LEU A 225 -4.76 -16.28 26.98
C LEU A 225 -5.95 -16.31 27.97
N PRO A 226 -7.05 -15.60 27.67
CA PRO A 226 -7.25 -14.67 26.56
C PRO A 226 -6.44 -13.37 26.71
N ILE A 227 -5.98 -12.81 25.59
CA ILE A 227 -5.20 -11.56 25.56
C ILE A 227 -6.12 -10.39 25.91
N LYS A 228 -5.73 -9.59 26.90
CA LYS A 228 -6.48 -8.38 27.29
C LYS A 228 -6.13 -7.21 26.38
N VAL A 229 -7.11 -6.73 25.62
CA VAL A 229 -6.95 -5.64 24.66
C VAL A 229 -7.63 -4.38 25.17
N TYR A 230 -6.89 -3.28 25.20
CA TYR A 230 -7.43 -1.93 25.40
C TYR A 230 -7.33 -1.14 24.10
N ILE A 231 -8.42 -0.53 23.67
CA ILE A 231 -8.45 0.38 22.51
C ILE A 231 -8.69 1.80 23.03
N ALA A 232 -7.71 2.69 22.83
CA ALA A 232 -7.84 4.07 23.25
C ALA A 232 -8.98 4.78 22.49
N PRO A 233 -9.73 5.69 23.15
CA PRO A 233 -10.75 6.48 22.47
C PRO A 233 -10.10 7.39 21.44
N GLY A 234 -10.66 7.44 20.22
CA GLY A 234 -10.18 8.32 19.15
C GLY A 234 -10.70 9.77 19.23
N LYS A 235 -11.52 10.10 20.22
CA LYS A 235 -12.09 11.46 20.38
C LYS A 235 -10.97 12.49 20.50
N GLY A 236 -10.95 13.44 19.56
CA GLY A 236 -9.95 14.52 19.53
C GLY A 236 -8.71 14.21 18.70
N VAL A 237 -8.58 13.00 18.13
CA VAL A 237 -7.51 12.67 17.17
C VAL A 237 -7.95 13.11 15.77
N PRO A 238 -7.25 14.05 15.11
CA PRO A 238 -7.60 14.50 13.76
C PRO A 238 -7.68 13.35 12.75
N GLY A 239 -8.67 13.37 11.87
CA GLY A 239 -8.89 12.33 10.84
C GLY A 239 -9.47 11.01 11.37
N PHE A 240 -9.59 10.84 12.70
CA PHE A 240 -10.23 9.66 13.26
C PHE A 240 -11.72 9.62 12.91
N LEU A 241 -12.20 8.49 12.41
CA LEU A 241 -13.62 8.22 12.19
C LEU A 241 -14.12 7.20 13.24
N PRO A 242 -15.31 7.39 13.85
CA PRO A 242 -15.82 6.47 14.88
C PRO A 242 -15.84 4.99 14.46
N GLN A 243 -16.09 4.72 13.18
CA GLN A 243 -16.08 3.36 12.63
C GLN A 243 -14.70 2.66 12.69
N TYR A 244 -13.59 3.39 12.86
CA TYR A 244 -12.25 2.77 12.93
C TYR A 244 -12.10 1.88 14.18
N THR A 245 -12.72 2.26 15.30
CA THR A 245 -12.76 1.39 16.49
C THR A 245 -13.45 0.07 16.18
N GLN A 246 -14.62 0.13 15.54
CA GLN A 246 -15.36 -1.08 15.15
C GLN A 246 -14.54 -1.96 14.19
N ILE A 247 -13.89 -1.36 13.18
CA ILE A 247 -13.04 -2.09 12.23
C ILE A 247 -11.88 -2.80 12.95
N LEU A 248 -11.25 -2.15 13.93
CA LEU A 248 -10.18 -2.76 14.72
C LEU A 248 -10.69 -3.93 15.58
N GLU A 249 -11.85 -3.77 16.23
CA GLU A 249 -12.50 -4.85 16.99
C GLU A 249 -12.85 -6.06 16.10
N GLU A 250 -13.43 -5.81 14.93
CA GLU A 250 -13.72 -6.83 13.90
C GLU A 250 -12.45 -7.52 13.39
N SER A 251 -11.32 -6.80 13.32
CA SER A 251 -10.03 -7.35 12.91
C SER A 251 -9.47 -8.32 13.95
N PHE A 252 -9.63 -8.05 15.25
CA PHE A 252 -9.31 -9.02 16.31
C PHE A 252 -10.21 -10.26 16.22
N ALA A 253 -11.52 -10.07 16.03
CA ALA A 253 -12.45 -11.18 15.86
C ALA A 253 -12.10 -12.04 14.65
N THR A 254 -11.63 -11.43 13.56
CA THR A 254 -11.18 -12.11 12.35
C THR A 254 -9.97 -13.01 12.63
N TRP A 255 -8.95 -12.52 13.34
CA TRP A 255 -7.82 -13.34 13.76
C TRP A 255 -8.23 -14.47 14.72
N GLN A 256 -9.14 -14.20 15.65
CA GLN A 256 -9.69 -15.21 16.55
C GLN A 256 -10.40 -16.32 15.76
N GLN A 257 -11.21 -15.97 14.77
CA GLN A 257 -11.90 -16.93 13.91
C GLN A 257 -10.89 -17.80 13.12
N GLY A 258 -9.84 -17.20 12.57
CA GLY A 258 -8.78 -17.93 11.87
C GLY A 258 -8.02 -18.90 12.78
N ALA A 259 -7.75 -18.50 14.02
CA ALA A 259 -7.06 -19.31 15.02
C ALA A 259 -7.95 -20.35 15.73
N GLN A 260 -9.27 -20.24 15.60
CA GLN A 260 -10.26 -21.11 16.24
C GLN A 260 -10.14 -21.10 17.78
N ASP A 261 -10.00 -22.26 18.42
CA ASP A 261 -9.90 -22.44 19.87
C ASP A 261 -8.52 -22.06 20.44
N LYS A 262 -7.54 -21.73 19.59
CA LYS A 262 -6.14 -21.52 19.99
C LYS A 262 -5.82 -20.11 20.47
N LEU A 263 -6.69 -19.15 20.20
CA LEU A 263 -6.48 -17.74 20.50
C LEU A 263 -7.80 -17.14 20.94
N ALA A 264 -7.76 -16.25 21.92
CA ALA A 264 -8.93 -15.52 22.37
C ALA A 264 -8.53 -14.13 22.86
N PHE A 265 -9.42 -13.17 22.68
CA PHE A 265 -9.25 -11.79 23.14
C PHE A 265 -10.38 -11.40 24.09
N ILE A 266 -10.07 -10.53 25.05
CA ILE A 266 -11.06 -9.85 25.88
C ILE A 266 -10.80 -8.36 25.91
N SER A 267 -11.85 -7.56 25.71
CA SER A 267 -11.76 -6.11 25.79
C SER A 267 -11.73 -5.66 27.25
N VAL A 268 -10.81 -4.75 27.59
CA VAL A 268 -10.72 -4.12 28.90
C VAL A 268 -10.88 -2.60 28.77
N LYS A 269 -11.55 -1.98 29.76
CA LYS A 269 -11.80 -0.53 29.78
C LYS A 269 -10.65 0.28 30.40
N ASP A 270 -9.85 -0.35 31.24
CA ASP A 270 -8.70 0.28 31.89
C ASP A 270 -7.42 -0.21 31.21
N GLN A 271 -6.65 0.73 30.66
CA GLN A 271 -5.37 0.47 30.02
C GLN A 271 -4.37 -0.23 30.95
N SER A 272 -4.45 -0.01 32.26
CA SER A 272 -3.56 -0.64 33.25
C SER A 272 -3.72 -2.17 33.30
N GLN A 273 -4.88 -2.67 32.88
CA GLN A 273 -5.22 -4.10 32.86
C GLN A 273 -4.87 -4.78 31.53
N ALA A 274 -4.44 -4.00 30.52
CA ALA A 274 -4.24 -4.49 29.17
C ALA A 274 -2.87 -5.16 28.98
N ASP A 275 -2.89 -6.27 28.26
CA ASP A 275 -1.70 -6.91 27.71
C ASP A 275 -1.30 -6.22 26.39
N LEU A 276 -2.28 -5.88 25.56
CA LEU A 276 -2.11 -5.21 24.27
C LEU A 276 -2.88 -3.88 24.27
N THR A 277 -2.20 -2.78 23.94
CA THR A 277 -2.81 -1.45 23.84
C THR A 277 -2.85 -0.95 22.40
N CYS A 278 -4.01 -0.54 21.92
CA CYS A 278 -4.18 0.06 20.60
C CYS A 278 -4.43 1.56 20.72
N SER A 279 -3.83 2.36 19.83
CA SER A 279 -3.90 3.82 19.84
C SER A 279 -3.97 4.40 18.43
N TRP A 280 -4.40 5.66 18.35
CA TRP A 280 -4.60 6.40 17.11
C TRP A 280 -3.69 7.62 17.07
N THR A 281 -3.16 7.96 15.91
CA THR A 281 -2.34 9.17 15.71
C THR A 281 -2.61 9.77 14.35
N ASN A 282 -2.49 11.09 14.23
CA ASN A 282 -2.44 11.77 12.93
C ASN A 282 -1.01 12.21 12.56
N ASP A 283 -0.02 11.91 13.39
CA ASP A 283 1.37 12.30 13.20
C ASP A 283 2.21 11.11 12.72
N ALA A 284 2.51 11.09 11.42
CA ALA A 284 3.39 10.09 10.82
C ALA A 284 4.84 10.17 11.34
N ASN A 285 5.26 11.28 11.96
CA ASN A 285 6.58 11.38 12.60
C ASN A 285 6.68 10.60 13.90
N SER A 286 5.54 10.14 14.44
CA SER A 286 5.50 9.31 15.64
C SER A 286 5.83 7.83 15.39
N PHE A 287 6.03 7.44 14.12
CA PHE A 287 6.47 6.11 13.70
C PHE A 287 7.98 6.08 13.48
N SER A 288 8.57 4.90 13.67
CA SER A 288 9.98 4.64 13.36
C SER A 288 10.30 4.80 11.87
N ASN A 289 9.34 4.54 10.98
CA ASN A 289 9.41 4.83 9.55
C ASN A 289 8.16 5.60 9.11
N LYS A 290 8.39 6.81 8.61
CA LYS A 290 7.32 7.76 8.28
C LYS A 290 6.41 7.30 7.15
N ALA A 291 6.82 6.34 6.33
CA ALA A 291 6.02 5.83 5.22
C ALA A 291 4.93 4.80 5.65
N GLU A 292 4.84 4.51 6.95
CA GLU A 292 3.99 3.46 7.50
C GLU A 292 2.62 3.98 7.97
N ALA A 293 1.59 3.15 7.81
CA ALA A 293 0.23 3.49 8.23
C ALA A 293 -0.17 2.94 9.61
N GLY A 294 0.66 2.04 10.16
CA GLY A 294 0.52 1.45 11.47
C GLY A 294 1.90 1.15 12.05
N GLU A 295 1.97 0.92 13.35
CA GLU A 295 3.19 0.45 14.02
C GLU A 295 2.86 -0.46 15.18
N THR A 296 3.51 -1.63 15.19
CA THR A 296 3.40 -2.62 16.24
C THR A 296 4.72 -2.85 16.93
N VAL A 297 4.68 -2.80 18.27
CA VAL A 297 5.82 -3.12 19.12
C VAL A 297 5.40 -4.18 20.13
N VAL A 298 6.15 -5.28 20.19
CA VAL A 298 5.95 -6.34 21.19
C VAL A 298 7.14 -6.39 22.14
N PHE A 299 6.84 -6.64 23.41
CA PHE A 299 7.84 -6.86 24.45
C PHE A 299 7.86 -8.33 24.80
N THR A 300 9.04 -8.94 24.79
CA THR A 300 9.21 -10.37 24.99
C THR A 300 10.11 -10.68 26.19
N ASN A 301 9.96 -11.88 26.71
CA ASN A 301 10.92 -12.50 27.60
C ASN A 301 11.15 -13.97 27.18
N SER A 302 11.83 -14.76 28.01
CA SER A 302 12.10 -16.18 27.75
C SER A 302 10.85 -17.07 27.65
N GLN A 303 9.66 -16.55 27.91
CA GLN A 303 8.37 -17.24 27.82
C GLN A 303 7.49 -16.70 26.68
N GLY A 304 8.00 -15.83 25.81
CA GLY A 304 7.26 -15.23 24.72
C GLY A 304 6.81 -13.78 24.98
N ILE A 305 5.72 -13.36 24.33
CA ILE A 305 5.19 -12.00 24.41
C ILE A 305 4.58 -11.75 25.79
N VAL A 306 4.95 -10.63 26.40
CA VAL A 306 4.42 -10.20 27.71
C VAL A 306 3.58 -8.94 27.64
N LYS A 307 3.79 -8.10 26.62
CA LYS A 307 3.08 -6.84 26.39
C LYS A 307 3.19 -6.45 24.92
N GLY A 308 2.23 -5.69 24.40
CA GLY A 308 2.34 -5.10 23.08
C GLY A 308 1.63 -3.76 22.94
N THR A 309 1.99 -3.01 21.90
CA THR A 309 1.31 -1.78 21.49
C THR A 309 1.10 -1.77 19.98
N ILE A 310 -0.08 -1.33 19.56
CA ILE A 310 -0.43 -1.03 18.17
C ILE A 310 -0.76 0.46 18.08
N LYS A 311 -0.21 1.15 17.09
CA LYS A 311 -0.50 2.56 16.78
C LYS A 311 -0.94 2.65 15.34
N ILE A 312 -2.07 3.30 15.04
CA ILE A 312 -2.63 3.38 13.69
C ILE A 312 -2.80 4.84 13.27
N LEU A 313 -2.39 5.15 12.04
CA LEU A 313 -2.54 6.48 11.46
C LEU A 313 -3.99 6.74 11.05
N THR A 314 -4.51 7.91 11.39
CA THR A 314 -5.90 8.32 11.11
C THR A 314 -6.04 9.25 9.92
N VAL A 315 -4.92 9.72 9.37
CA VAL A 315 -4.89 10.61 8.20
C VAL A 315 -4.15 9.96 7.05
N ALA A 316 -4.65 10.17 5.84
CA ALA A 316 -3.95 9.73 4.65
C ALA A 316 -2.62 10.48 4.53
N GLN A 317 -1.52 9.73 4.31
CA GLN A 317 -0.20 10.33 4.08
C GLN A 317 -0.07 10.99 2.69
N MET A 318 -0.99 10.63 1.80
CA MET A 318 -1.12 11.19 0.46
C MET A 318 -2.59 11.53 0.28
N ALA A 319 -2.90 12.78 -0.05
CA ALA A 319 -4.28 13.27 -0.17
C ALA A 319 -5.10 12.41 -1.14
N GLU A 320 -4.41 11.79 -2.07
CA GLU A 320 -4.97 11.04 -3.18
C GLU A 320 -5.02 9.53 -2.91
N LEU A 321 -4.58 9.13 -1.71
CA LEU A 321 -4.73 7.78 -1.19
C LEU A 321 -5.60 7.78 0.08
N PRO A 322 -6.93 7.88 -0.07
CA PRO A 322 -7.81 7.99 1.09
C PRO A 322 -7.66 6.77 1.99
N LEU A 323 -7.67 6.98 3.30
CA LEU A 323 -7.82 5.92 4.30
C LEU A 323 -9.28 5.45 4.29
N THR A 324 -9.62 4.61 3.33
CA THR A 324 -10.92 3.95 3.28
C THR A 324 -11.08 2.95 4.42
N ASN A 325 -12.31 2.52 4.70
CA ASN A 325 -12.56 1.49 5.70
C ASN A 325 -11.81 0.18 5.38
N ASN A 326 -11.67 -0.18 4.10
CA ASN A 326 -10.95 -1.38 3.66
C ASN A 326 -9.45 -1.27 3.94
N ARG A 327 -8.85 -0.10 3.72
CA ARG A 327 -7.44 0.17 4.05
C ARG A 327 -7.19 0.13 5.55
N ILE A 328 -8.06 0.77 6.34
CA ILE A 328 -7.96 0.72 7.79
C ILE A 328 -8.06 -0.73 8.28
N ARG A 329 -8.96 -1.54 7.73
CA ARG A 329 -9.07 -2.97 8.04
C ARG A 329 -7.79 -3.72 7.68
N GLN A 330 -7.23 -3.50 6.49
CA GLN A 330 -5.97 -4.13 6.09
C GLN A 330 -4.83 -3.78 7.05
N ILE A 331 -4.70 -2.50 7.43
CA ILE A 331 -3.70 -2.05 8.39
C ILE A 331 -3.94 -2.74 9.75
N CYS A 332 -5.17 -2.71 10.27
CA CYS A 332 -5.52 -3.36 11.53
C CYS A 332 -5.16 -4.85 11.52
N LEU A 333 -5.58 -5.59 10.49
CA LEU A 333 -5.29 -7.02 10.37
C LEU A 333 -3.79 -7.29 10.31
N HIS A 334 -3.02 -6.50 9.57
CA HIS A 334 -1.57 -6.64 9.47
C HIS A 334 -0.86 -6.36 10.81
N GLU A 335 -1.17 -5.23 11.44
CA GLU A 335 -0.58 -4.84 12.73
C GLU A 335 -0.92 -5.84 13.85
N ILE A 336 -2.15 -6.35 13.88
CA ILE A 336 -2.52 -7.41 14.81
C ILE A 336 -1.70 -8.68 14.55
N GLY A 337 -1.41 -9.01 13.28
CA GLY A 337 -0.57 -10.15 12.96
C GLY A 337 0.83 -10.05 13.58
N HIS A 338 1.47 -8.87 13.53
CA HIS A 338 2.71 -8.63 14.26
C HIS A 338 2.53 -8.74 15.78
N ALA A 339 1.43 -8.20 16.32
CA ALA A 339 1.13 -8.27 17.75
C ALA A 339 0.88 -9.70 18.23
N LEU A 340 0.51 -10.61 17.33
CA LEU A 340 0.34 -12.03 17.58
C LEU A 340 1.63 -12.84 17.47
N GLY A 341 2.71 -12.22 16.95
CA GLY A 341 4.04 -12.81 16.91
C GLY A 341 4.53 -13.23 15.52
N PHE A 342 3.85 -12.81 14.45
CA PHE A 342 4.41 -12.93 13.10
C PHE A 342 5.58 -11.94 12.93
N GLY A 343 6.79 -12.47 12.99
CA GLY A 343 8.03 -11.72 12.82
C GLY A 343 8.46 -11.64 11.36
N GLY A 344 8.37 -10.47 10.73
CA GLY A 344 8.75 -10.22 9.34
C GLY A 344 7.54 -10.30 8.40
N HIS A 345 7.80 -10.48 7.11
CA HIS A 345 6.77 -10.42 6.07
C HIS A 345 6.83 -11.60 5.12
N THR A 346 5.70 -11.87 4.47
CA THR A 346 5.62 -12.89 3.42
C THR A 346 5.99 -12.30 2.06
N ARG A 347 6.29 -13.18 1.12
CA ARG A 347 6.54 -12.83 -0.29
C ARG A 347 5.27 -12.83 -1.14
N ASP A 348 4.18 -13.41 -0.65
CA ASP A 348 2.95 -13.57 -1.42
C ASP A 348 2.05 -12.33 -1.21
N PRO A 349 1.80 -11.54 -2.26
CA PRO A 349 0.87 -10.43 -2.20
C PRO A 349 -0.57 -10.85 -1.96
N GLN A 350 -0.90 -12.12 -1.66
CA GLN A 350 -2.20 -12.59 -1.19
C GLN A 350 -2.31 -12.75 0.32
N ASP A 351 -1.20 -12.80 1.05
CA ASP A 351 -1.22 -12.93 2.51
C ASP A 351 -1.49 -11.57 3.20
N MET A 352 -2.00 -11.63 4.42
CA MET A 352 -2.17 -10.45 5.26
C MET A 352 -0.83 -9.89 5.73
N MET A 353 0.15 -10.76 5.98
CA MET A 353 1.50 -10.39 6.41
C MET A 353 2.45 -10.00 5.26
N PHE A 354 1.91 -9.65 4.10
CA PHE A 354 2.69 -9.07 3.00
C PHE A 354 3.16 -7.64 3.34
N PHE A 355 4.42 -7.30 3.06
CA PHE A 355 5.09 -6.07 3.56
C PHE A 355 4.56 -4.74 3.00
N SER A 356 3.72 -4.78 1.96
CA SER A 356 3.24 -3.58 1.29
C SER A 356 1.72 -3.55 1.23
N THR A 357 1.16 -2.34 1.24
CA THR A 357 -0.23 -2.15 0.82
C THR A 357 -0.42 -2.68 -0.60
N ARG A 358 -1.65 -3.06 -0.94
CA ARG A 358 -1.97 -3.49 -2.31
C ARG A 358 -2.55 -2.31 -3.08
N VAL A 359 -2.45 -2.40 -4.41
CA VAL A 359 -3.05 -1.38 -5.28
C VAL A 359 -4.57 -1.35 -5.15
N THR A 360 -5.17 -2.52 -4.98
CA THR A 360 -6.61 -2.73 -4.89
C THR A 360 -7.18 -2.31 -3.54
N ASP A 361 -8.26 -1.53 -3.53
CA ASP A 361 -9.01 -1.15 -2.32
C ASP A 361 -10.15 -2.13 -2.00
N GLN A 362 -9.84 -3.42 -2.03
CA GLN A 362 -10.80 -4.48 -1.80
C GLN A 362 -11.00 -4.74 -0.31
N ASP A 363 -12.24 -5.00 0.10
CA ASP A 363 -12.49 -5.56 1.42
C ASP A 363 -11.93 -6.98 1.48
N ARG A 364 -11.02 -7.22 2.42
CA ARG A 364 -10.29 -8.48 2.54
C ARG A 364 -10.32 -8.96 3.99
N THR A 365 -10.34 -10.28 4.09
CA THR A 365 -10.19 -11.03 5.34
C THR A 365 -8.99 -11.97 5.20
N LEU A 366 -8.72 -12.76 6.25
CA LEU A 366 -7.65 -13.75 6.25
C LEU A 366 -7.88 -14.79 5.14
N SER A 367 -6.85 -15.07 4.37
CA SER A 367 -6.82 -16.20 3.46
C SER A 367 -6.78 -17.53 4.23
N PRO A 368 -7.07 -18.67 3.58
CA PRO A 368 -6.86 -19.98 4.19
C PRO A 368 -5.42 -20.18 4.70
N ARG A 369 -4.42 -19.60 4.01
CA ARG A 369 -3.01 -19.67 4.39
C ARG A 369 -2.72 -18.82 5.62
N ASP A 370 -3.32 -17.63 5.75
CA ASP A 370 -3.23 -16.82 6.97
C ASP A 370 -3.82 -17.56 8.19
N ALA A 371 -5.00 -18.17 8.02
CA ALA A 371 -5.66 -18.95 9.07
C ALA A 371 -4.83 -20.18 9.49
N ALA A 372 -4.25 -20.89 8.52
CA ALA A 372 -3.36 -22.02 8.79
C ALA A 372 -2.09 -21.59 9.53
N SER A 373 -1.48 -20.45 9.15
CA SER A 373 -0.30 -19.89 9.80
C SER A 373 -0.56 -19.54 11.27
N ILE A 374 -1.66 -18.84 11.59
CA ILE A 374 -1.95 -18.47 13.00
C ILE A 374 -2.29 -19.70 13.84
N LYS A 375 -3.04 -20.66 13.28
CA LYS A 375 -3.36 -21.91 13.98
C LYS A 375 -2.10 -22.71 14.29
N LEU A 376 -1.15 -22.76 13.35
CA LEU A 376 0.12 -23.42 13.55
C LEU A 376 0.98 -22.68 14.60
N LEU A 377 1.02 -21.34 14.56
CA LEU A 377 1.76 -20.51 15.51
C LEU A 377 1.32 -20.75 16.97
N TYR A 378 0.02 -20.92 17.19
CA TYR A 378 -0.56 -21.18 18.52
C TYR A 378 -0.83 -22.67 18.79
N SER A 379 -0.26 -23.56 17.98
CA SER A 379 -0.30 -25.00 18.26
C SER A 379 0.79 -25.40 19.26
N SER A 380 0.55 -26.48 20.02
CA SER A 380 1.51 -27.03 20.98
C SER A 380 2.79 -27.60 20.33
N ALA A 381 2.86 -27.65 19.00
CA ALA A 381 3.96 -28.24 18.24
C ALA A 381 5.16 -27.31 18.06
N ILE A 382 4.97 -25.99 18.20
CA ILE A 382 6.07 -25.01 18.13
C ILE A 382 6.56 -24.75 19.56
N GLY A 383 7.71 -25.34 19.91
CA GLY A 383 8.41 -25.04 21.15
C GLY A 383 8.81 -23.56 21.18
N MET A 384 8.61 -22.89 22.32
CA MET A 384 9.14 -21.55 22.56
C MET A 384 10.66 -21.67 22.66
N HIS A 385 11.39 -21.27 21.62
CA HIS A 385 12.86 -21.32 21.57
C HIS A 385 13.49 -19.98 21.95
#